data_AF-A0A419V532-F1
#
_entry.id   AF-A0A419V532-F1
#
_cell.length_a   1.000
_cell.length_b   1.000
_cell.length_c   1.000
_cell.angle_alpha   90.00
_cell.angle_beta   90.00
_cell.angle_gamma   90.00
#
_symmetry.space_group_name_H-M   'P 1'
#
loop_
_entity.id
_entity.type
_entity.pdbx_description
1 polymer ?
#
loop_
_entity_poly.entity_id
_entity_poly.type
_entity_poly.pdbx_seq_one_letter_code
_entity_poly.pdbx_strand_id
1 'polypeptide(L)'
;MSYVKNDPETEQFIQSLEEPQREIYLFMRKEYDILTEQGEHFDEAKNDEYVEQKASEHFDISSEEAGNVFAKTESQIRSFQNYKI
;
A
#
# COMPACT_ATOMS: atom_id res chain seq x y z
N MET A 1 6.06 8.15 8.50
CA MET A 1 5.52 6.84 8.90
C MET A 1 6.45 5.74 8.42
N SER A 2 7.04 4.96 9.32
CA SER A 2 7.48 3.60 8.97
C SER A 2 6.22 2.75 8.91
N TYR A 3 6.00 1.99 7.83
CA TYR A 3 4.85 1.07 7.77
C TYR A 3 5.05 0.03 8.86
N VAL A 4 4.31 0.22 9.96
CA VAL A 4 4.37 -0.67 11.11
C VAL A 4 3.93 -2.04 10.63
N LYS A 5 4.80 -3.04 10.85
CA LYS A 5 4.50 -4.44 10.57
C LYS A 5 3.14 -4.78 11.18
N ASN A 6 2.15 -5.07 10.34
CA ASN A 6 0.81 -5.34 10.84
C ASN A 6 0.81 -6.58 11.75
N ASP A 7 -0.21 -6.67 12.61
CA ASP A 7 -0.43 -7.88 13.38
C ASP A 7 -0.75 -9.08 12.46
N PRO A 8 -0.52 -10.33 12.90
CA PRO A 8 -0.68 -11.52 12.06
C PRO A 8 -2.05 -11.67 11.41
N GLU A 9 -3.13 -11.27 12.09
CA GLU A 9 -4.48 -11.40 11.54
C GLU A 9 -4.74 -10.35 10.45
N THR A 10 -4.17 -9.15 10.60
CA THR A 10 -4.23 -8.13 9.54
C THR A 10 -3.44 -8.57 8.31
N GLU A 11 -2.28 -9.21 8.48
CA GLU A 11 -1.57 -9.81 7.33
C GLU A 11 -2.40 -10.92 6.68
N GLN A 12 -3.09 -11.77 7.45
CA GLN A 12 -4.00 -12.78 6.88
C GLN A 12 -5.16 -12.14 6.10
N PHE A 13 -5.72 -11.04 6.60
CA PHE A 13 -6.74 -10.27 5.89
C PHE A 13 -6.19 -9.70 4.57
N ILE A 14 -4.99 -9.14 4.57
CA ILE A 14 -4.34 -8.66 3.34
C ILE A 14 -4.15 -9.81 2.35
N GLN A 15 -3.73 -10.99 2.83
CA GLN A 15 -3.56 -12.18 1.99
C GLN A 15 -4.87 -12.71 1.41
N SER A 16 -6.01 -12.44 2.04
CA SER A 16 -7.33 -12.86 1.57
C SER A 16 -8.00 -11.89 0.58
N LEU A 17 -7.41 -10.71 0.34
CA LEU A 17 -7.87 -9.78 -0.69
C LEU A 17 -7.77 -10.41 -2.09
N GLU A 18 -8.72 -10.05 -2.97
CA GLU A 18 -8.75 -10.53 -4.35
C GLU A 18 -7.64 -9.91 -5.20
N GLU A 19 -7.26 -10.60 -6.28
CA GLU A 19 -6.37 -10.06 -7.32
C GLU A 19 -7.16 -9.18 -8.31
N PRO A 20 -6.56 -8.10 -8.85
CA PRO A 20 -5.16 -7.68 -8.65
C PRO A 20 -4.94 -6.80 -7.41
N GLN A 21 -5.99 -6.45 -6.65
CA GLN A 21 -5.93 -5.52 -5.52
C GLN A 21 -4.83 -5.88 -4.50
N ARG A 22 -4.76 -7.15 -4.10
CA ARG A 22 -3.74 -7.63 -3.15
C ARG A 22 -2.31 -7.36 -3.66
N GLU A 23 -2.05 -7.70 -4.90
CA GLU A 23 -0.70 -7.61 -5.48
C GLU A 23 -0.25 -6.16 -5.63
N ILE A 24 -1.14 -5.29 -6.11
CA ILE A 24 -0.91 -3.86 -6.24
C ILE A 24 -0.59 -3.26 -4.86
N TYR A 25 -1.41 -3.57 -3.85
CA TYR A 25 -1.19 -3.06 -2.50
C TYR A 25 0.14 -3.53 -1.91
N LEU A 26 0.47 -4.82 -2.01
CA LEU A 26 1.71 -5.38 -1.48
C LEU A 26 2.95 -4.81 -2.19
N PHE A 27 2.85 -4.58 -3.50
CA PHE A 27 3.89 -3.93 -4.28
C PHE A 27 4.13 -2.50 -3.81
N MET A 28 3.08 -1.68 -3.74
CA MET A 28 3.18 -0.28 -3.31
C MET A 28 3.69 -0.16 -1.88
N ARG A 29 3.21 -1.01 -0.96
CA ARG A 29 3.69 -1.08 0.43
C ARG A 29 5.20 -1.29 0.49
N LYS A 30 5.72 -2.22 -0.32
CA LYS A 30 7.15 -2.51 -0.40
C LYS A 30 7.96 -1.33 -0.94
N GLU A 31 7.46 -0.63 -1.96
CA GLU A 31 8.15 0.56 -2.49
C GLU A 31 8.22 1.68 -1.44
N TYR A 32 7.14 1.90 -0.69
CA TYR A 32 7.19 2.84 0.44
C TYR A 32 8.16 2.42 1.55
N ASP A 33 8.26 1.12 1.85
CA ASP A 33 9.25 0.61 2.81
C ASP A 33 10.68 0.93 2.35
N ILE A 34 10.97 0.73 1.05
CA ILE A 34 12.27 1.07 0.45
C ILE A 34 12.57 2.57 0.57
N LEU A 35 11.61 3.44 0.24
CA LEU A 35 11.78 4.90 0.38
C LEU A 35 12.05 5.31 1.83
N THR A 36 11.36 4.66 2.78
CA THR A 36 11.55 4.90 4.21
C THR A 36 12.94 4.48 4.67
N GLU A 37 13.43 3.32 4.22
CA GLU A 37 14.76 2.80 4.56
C GLU A 37 15.90 3.64 3.96
N GLN A 38 15.68 4.24 2.78
CA GLN A 38 16.66 5.10 2.12
C GLN A 38 16.84 6.46 2.81
N GLY A 39 15.98 6.80 3.78
CA GLY A 39 16.10 8.00 4.59
C GLY A 39 15.92 9.30 3.80
N GLU A 40 15.30 9.24 2.61
CA GLU A 40 15.01 10.44 1.83
C GLU A 40 14.10 11.38 2.62
N HIS A 41 14.37 12.69 2.48
CA HIS A 41 13.59 13.73 3.13
C HIS A 41 12.12 13.57 2.76
N PHE A 42 11.30 13.35 3.80
CA PHE A 42 9.88 13.03 3.78
C PHE A 42 9.05 14.08 2.99
N ASP A 43 9.00 13.95 1.67
CA ASP A 43 8.04 14.64 0.81
C ASP A 43 6.97 13.63 0.42
N GLU A 44 5.92 13.57 1.24
CA GLU A 44 4.81 12.61 1.12
C GLU A 44 4.21 12.63 -0.29
N ALA A 45 4.00 13.83 -0.85
CA ALA A 45 3.44 13.97 -2.19
C ALA A 45 4.36 13.41 -3.28
N LYS A 46 5.69 13.57 -3.16
CA LYS A 46 6.64 12.99 -4.13
C LYS A 46 6.77 11.49 -3.98
N ASN A 47 6.68 10.97 -2.76
CA ASN A 47 6.71 9.54 -2.51
C ASN A 47 5.46 8.88 -3.08
N ASP A 48 4.29 9.47 -2.88
CA ASP A 48 3.03 9.00 -3.43
C ASP A 48 3.10 8.97 -4.97
N GLU A 49 3.50 10.08 -5.60
CA GLU A 49 3.66 10.16 -7.06
C GLU A 49 4.63 9.11 -7.59
N TYR A 50 5.78 8.92 -6.92
CA TYR A 50 6.78 7.92 -7.31
C TYR A 50 6.23 6.49 -7.20
N VAL A 51 5.62 6.14 -6.07
CA VAL A 51 5.12 4.78 -5.83
C VAL A 51 3.94 4.45 -6.74
N GLU A 52 3.03 5.40 -6.96
CA GLU A 52 1.92 5.26 -7.90
C GLU A 52 2.42 5.08 -9.33
N GLN A 53 3.43 5.85 -9.76
CA GLN A 53 4.06 5.66 -11.07
C GLN A 53 4.70 4.27 -11.19
N LYS A 54 5.41 3.79 -10.16
CA LYS A 54 6.00 2.44 -10.17
C LYS A 54 4.95 1.34 -10.30
N ALA A 55 3.83 1.48 -9.59
CA ALA A 55 2.73 0.54 -9.68
C ALA A 55 2.03 0.60 -11.03
N SER A 56 1.85 1.82 -11.58
CA SER A 56 1.32 2.03 -12.93
C SER A 56 2.15 1.28 -13.97
N GLU A 57 3.47 1.45 -13.95
CA GLU A 57 4.40 0.78 -14.86
C GLU A 57 4.41 -0.75 -14.68
N HIS A 58 4.27 -1.23 -13.44
CA HIS A 58 4.34 -2.66 -13.11
C HIS A 58 3.07 -3.44 -13.50
N PHE A 59 1.90 -2.83 -13.30
CA PHE A 59 0.60 -3.50 -13.46
C PHE A 59 -0.18 -3.06 -14.70
N ASP A 60 0.37 -2.14 -15.52
CA ASP A 60 -0.29 -1.58 -16.70
C ASP A 60 -1.66 -0.92 -16.37
N ILE A 61 -1.68 -0.19 -15.25
CA ILE A 61 -2.82 0.61 -14.77
C ILE A 61 -2.43 2.08 -14.70
N SER A 62 -3.39 2.98 -14.53
CA SER A 62 -3.05 4.41 -14.30
C SER A 62 -2.49 4.64 -12.89
N SER A 63 -1.65 5.66 -12.70
CA SER A 63 -1.18 6.06 -11.36
C SER A 63 -2.34 6.38 -10.42
N GLU A 64 -3.38 7.05 -10.92
CA GLU A 64 -4.61 7.34 -10.17
C GLU A 64 -5.32 6.05 -9.73
N GLU A 65 -5.37 5.03 -10.60
CA GLU A 65 -5.94 3.73 -10.25
C GLU A 65 -5.11 3.01 -9.18
N ALA A 66 -3.78 3.04 -9.28
CA ALA A 66 -2.88 2.50 -8.27
C ALA A 66 -3.11 3.16 -6.90
N GLY A 67 -3.13 4.50 -6.86
CA GLY A 67 -3.42 5.28 -5.66
C GLY A 67 -4.80 4.95 -5.05
N ASN A 68 -5.82 4.84 -5.90
CA ASN A 68 -7.17 4.46 -5.47
C ASN A 68 -7.22 3.05 -4.87
N VAL A 69 -6.53 2.07 -5.48
CA VAL A 69 -6.43 0.70 -4.95
C VAL A 69 -5.74 0.70 -3.58
N PHE A 70 -4.65 1.46 -3.44
CA PHE A 70 -3.93 1.57 -2.19
C PHE A 70 -4.80 2.20 -1.08
N ALA A 71 -5.39 3.36 -1.34
CA ALA A 71 -6.24 4.08 -0.40
C ALA A 71 -7.48 3.26 0.04
N LYS A 72 -8.10 2.54 -0.91
CA LYS A 72 -9.21 1.63 -0.64
C LYS A 72 -8.78 0.49 0.28
N THR A 73 -7.63 -0.12 0.00
CA THR A 73 -7.10 -1.24 0.79
C THR A 73 -6.75 -0.80 2.22
N GLU A 74 -6.11 0.35 2.37
CA GLU A 74 -5.84 0.99 3.67
C GLU A 74 -7.14 1.23 4.46
N SER A 75 -8.20 1.67 3.79
CA SER A 75 -9.52 1.85 4.42
C SER A 75 -10.14 0.53 4.89
N GLN A 76 -10.00 -0.53 4.09
CA GLN A 76 -10.47 -1.88 4.44
C GLN A 76 -9.68 -2.47 5.62
N ILE A 77 -8.37 -2.29 5.65
CA ILE A 77 -7.50 -2.70 6.77
C ILE A 77 -7.92 -1.97 8.05
N ARG A 78 -8.06 -0.64 8.01
CA ARG A 78 -8.53 0.14 9.16
C ARG A 78 -9.89 -0.34 9.66
N SER A 79 -10.79 -0.64 8.73
CA SER A 79 -12.11 -1.19 9.07
C SER A 79 -11.96 -2.54 9.77
N PHE A 80 -11.20 -3.47 9.18
CA PHE A 80 -10.93 -4.79 9.76
C PHE A 80 -10.36 -4.68 11.18
N GLN A 81 -9.35 -3.82 11.39
CA GLN A 81 -8.74 -3.58 12.70
C GLN A 81 -9.73 -3.01 13.72
N ASN A 82 -10.63 -2.11 13.31
CA ASN A 82 -11.65 -1.52 14.20
C ASN A 82 -12.75 -2.51 14.59
N TYR A 83 -13.03 -3.53 13.77
CA TYR A 83 -14.04 -4.55 14.05
C TYR A 83 -13.50 -5.78 14.79
N LYS A 84 -12.19 -5.84 15.09
CA LYS A 84 -11.59 -6.79 16.04
C LYS A 84 -11.95 -6.40 17.49
N ILE A 85 -13.23 -6.48 17.84
CA ILE A 85 -13.73 -6.35 19.22
C ILE A 85 -13.82 -7.73 19.85
#